data_AF-A0A6B3G4F6-F1
#
_entry.id   AF-A0A6B3G4F6-F1
#
_cell.length_a   1.000
_cell.length_b   1.000
_cell.length_c   1.000
_cell.angle_alpha   90.00
_cell.angle_beta   90.00
_cell.angle_gamma   90.00
#
_symmetry.space_group_name_H-M   'P 1'
#
loop_
_entity.id
_entity.type
_entity.pdbx_description
1 polymer ?
#
loop_
_entity_poly.entity_id
_entity_poly.type
_entity_poly.pdbx_seq_one_letter_code
_entity_poly.pdbx_strand_id
1 'polypeptide(L)'
;RSPMSAKDAVTHLVGLQAQNTKPPYFQLYARLTDFDPEELSALVESREAVRTVSLRSTLHTHTADDALTLVPLVRAPRDRELKSFRRGLEGVDLDRLAAVTEEFVQERPRPLGELREELLTHWPDADPLALSVAARCLLPLVQVTPRGLWGRSGQVALTTVEHWLGRSA
;
A
#
# COMPACT_ATOMS: atom_id res chain seq x y z
N ARG A 1 -22.29 16.33 9.62
CA ARG A 1 -21.92 15.20 8.75
C ARG A 1 -22.38 15.55 7.32
N SER A 2 -21.66 15.10 6.31
CA SER A 2 -21.87 15.39 4.88
C SER A 2 -22.66 14.25 4.22
N PRO A 3 -23.51 14.52 3.21
CA PRO A 3 -24.22 13.49 2.45
C PRO A 3 -23.38 12.86 1.32
N MET A 4 -22.06 13.06 1.30
CA MET A 4 -21.14 12.45 0.32
C MET A 4 -21.12 10.93 0.43
N SER A 5 -20.86 10.25 -0.69
CA SER A 5 -20.50 8.83 -0.69
C SER A 5 -19.13 8.61 -0.01
N ALA A 6 -18.86 7.37 0.41
CA ALA A 6 -17.55 6.97 0.92
C ALA A 6 -16.44 7.23 -0.11
N LYS A 7 -16.70 6.95 -1.40
CA LYS A 7 -15.72 7.16 -2.48
C LYS A 7 -15.39 8.64 -2.63
N ASP A 8 -16.40 9.50 -2.73
CA ASP A 8 -16.22 10.95 -2.87
C ASP A 8 -15.49 11.54 -1.66
N ALA A 9 -15.81 11.05 -0.46
CA ALA A 9 -15.15 11.48 0.76
C ALA A 9 -13.67 11.10 0.78
N VAL A 10 -13.32 9.88 0.35
CA VAL A 10 -11.92 9.43 0.23
C VAL A 10 -11.17 10.30 -0.78
N THR A 11 -11.75 10.58 -1.95
CA THR A 11 -11.17 11.47 -2.96
C THR A 11 -10.99 12.88 -2.41
N HIS A 12 -12.03 13.46 -1.82
CA HIS A 12 -11.99 14.82 -1.27
C HIS A 12 -10.93 15.00 -0.18
N LEU A 13 -10.71 13.96 0.63
CA LEU A 13 -9.73 13.96 1.71
C LEU A 13 -8.32 13.58 1.26
N VAL A 14 -8.13 13.25 -0.03
CA VAL A 14 -6.84 12.82 -0.58
C VAL A 14 -6.33 11.57 0.14
N GLY A 15 -7.27 10.66 0.42
CA GLY A 15 -7.05 9.41 1.14
C GLY A 15 -7.22 9.48 2.66
N LEU A 16 -7.37 8.31 3.26
CA LEU A 16 -7.56 8.12 4.71
C LEU A 16 -6.40 7.35 5.31
N GLN A 17 -5.82 7.84 6.40
CA GLN A 17 -4.73 7.14 7.07
C GLN A 17 -5.22 5.78 7.61
N ALA A 18 -4.55 4.69 7.21
CA ALA A 18 -5.05 3.32 7.29
C ALA A 18 -4.02 2.29 7.79
N GLN A 19 -3.08 2.71 8.66
CA GLN A 19 -2.08 1.80 9.25
C GLN A 19 -2.73 0.60 9.93
N ASN A 20 -3.84 0.87 10.63
CA ASN A 20 -4.78 -0.14 11.10
C ASN A 20 -6.00 -0.21 10.17
N THR A 21 -6.73 -1.32 10.20
CA THR A 21 -7.88 -1.54 9.30
C THR A 21 -9.15 -0.80 9.74
N LYS A 22 -9.37 -0.61 11.04
CA LYS A 22 -10.57 0.05 11.58
C LYS A 22 -10.63 1.57 11.40
N PRO A 23 -9.53 2.35 11.55
CA PRO A 23 -9.59 3.80 11.51
C PRO A 23 -10.24 4.43 10.27
N PRO A 24 -10.05 3.95 9.02
CA PRO A 24 -10.75 4.51 7.86
C PRO A 24 -12.28 4.50 8.01
N TYR A 25 -12.84 3.40 8.54
CA TYR A 25 -14.28 3.28 8.81
C TYR A 25 -14.76 4.32 9.83
N PHE A 26 -14.02 4.52 10.92
CA PHE A 26 -14.38 5.53 11.92
C PHE A 26 -14.20 6.96 11.41
N GLN A 27 -13.20 7.20 10.56
CA GLN A 27 -12.98 8.50 9.91
C GLN A 27 -14.17 8.87 9.01
N LEU A 28 -14.70 7.92 8.24
CA LEU A 28 -15.89 8.12 7.41
C LEU A 28 -17.15 8.24 8.26
N TYR A 29 -17.36 7.35 9.23
CA TYR A 29 -18.51 7.41 10.15
C TYR A 29 -18.63 8.77 10.87
N ALA A 30 -17.51 9.37 11.27
CA ALA A 30 -17.52 10.69 11.90
C ALA A 30 -17.91 11.83 10.95
N ARG A 31 -17.71 11.66 9.64
CA ARG A 31 -17.87 12.71 8.62
C ARG A 31 -19.14 12.57 7.80
N LEU A 32 -19.59 11.36 7.53
CA LEU A 32 -20.66 11.06 6.59
C LEU A 32 -21.99 10.76 7.29
N THR A 33 -23.07 11.25 6.71
CA THR A 33 -24.44 10.97 7.14
C THR A 33 -24.81 9.55 6.67
N ASP A 34 -25.44 8.76 7.54
CA ASP A 34 -25.89 7.39 7.24
C ASP A 34 -24.83 6.43 6.68
N PHE A 35 -23.55 6.64 7.02
CA PHE A 35 -22.45 5.78 6.55
C PHE A 35 -22.59 4.33 7.03
N ASP A 36 -22.62 3.42 6.08
CA ASP A 36 -22.51 1.98 6.27
C ASP A 36 -21.05 1.54 6.05
N PRO A 37 -20.40 0.87 7.02
CA PRO A 37 -19.08 0.27 6.82
C PRO A 37 -18.98 -0.63 5.57
N GLU A 38 -20.06 -1.30 5.17
CA GLU A 38 -20.02 -2.15 3.96
C GLU A 38 -19.79 -1.33 2.68
N GLU A 39 -20.11 -0.04 2.66
CA GLU A 39 -19.83 0.83 1.51
C GLU A 39 -18.32 0.91 1.24
N LEU A 40 -17.50 1.14 2.26
CA LEU A 40 -16.03 1.16 2.11
C LEU A 40 -15.48 -0.24 1.83
N SER A 41 -16.04 -1.29 2.45
CA SER A 41 -15.63 -2.67 2.17
C SER A 41 -15.87 -3.04 0.71
N ALA A 42 -17.03 -2.69 0.15
CA ALA A 42 -17.37 -2.94 -1.24
C ALA A 42 -16.40 -2.24 -2.20
N LEU A 43 -16.02 -0.99 -1.92
CA LEU A 43 -15.00 -0.28 -2.71
C LEU A 43 -13.63 -0.98 -2.67
N VAL A 44 -13.21 -1.48 -1.50
CA VAL A 44 -11.93 -2.18 -1.37
C VAL A 44 -11.98 -3.56 -2.04
N GLU A 45 -13.11 -4.27 -1.94
CA GLU A 45 -13.30 -5.60 -2.55
C GLU A 45 -13.40 -5.53 -4.08
N SER A 46 -14.10 -4.54 -4.61
CA SER A 46 -14.19 -4.25 -6.06
C SER A 46 -12.95 -3.57 -6.64
N ARG A 47 -11.94 -3.26 -5.79
CA ARG A 47 -10.69 -2.57 -6.15
C ARG A 47 -10.87 -1.12 -6.60
N GLU A 48 -12.02 -0.50 -6.33
CA GLU A 48 -12.25 0.94 -6.51
C GLU A 48 -11.56 1.79 -5.43
N ALA A 49 -11.18 1.17 -4.31
CA ALA A 49 -10.29 1.73 -3.32
C ALA A 49 -9.15 0.75 -3.00
N VAL A 50 -7.96 1.26 -2.74
CA VAL A 50 -6.76 0.46 -2.43
C VAL A 50 -6.05 0.97 -1.19
N ARG A 51 -5.35 0.07 -0.50
CA ARG A 51 -4.57 0.38 0.69
C ARG A 51 -3.10 0.35 0.35
N THR A 52 -2.45 1.52 0.28
CA THR A 52 -1.07 1.66 -0.19
C THR A 52 -0.29 2.70 0.60
N VAL A 53 1.02 2.51 0.67
CA VAL A 53 1.95 3.48 1.29
C VAL A 53 2.06 4.70 0.39
N SER A 54 1.82 5.87 0.95
CA SER A 54 1.77 7.12 0.17
C SER A 54 2.22 8.31 1.02
N LEU A 55 1.28 9.13 1.48
CA LEU A 55 1.55 10.37 2.20
C LEU A 55 2.38 10.10 3.45
N ARG A 56 3.48 10.85 3.59
CA ARG A 56 4.44 10.71 4.70
C ARG A 56 5.01 9.29 4.87
N SER A 57 5.02 8.50 3.79
CA SER A 57 5.40 7.08 3.80
C SER A 57 4.57 6.20 4.75
N THR A 58 3.32 6.60 5.01
CA THR A 58 2.39 5.82 5.84
C THR A 58 1.28 5.19 5.00
N LEU A 59 0.71 4.10 5.50
CA LEU A 59 -0.37 3.38 4.82
C LEU A 59 -1.65 4.22 4.81
N HIS A 60 -2.24 4.41 3.63
CA HIS A 60 -3.50 5.10 3.41
C HIS A 60 -4.44 4.27 2.54
N THR A 61 -5.74 4.50 2.70
CA THR A 61 -6.77 4.10 1.73
C THR A 61 -6.98 5.24 0.75
N HIS A 62 -6.81 4.96 -0.53
CA HIS A 62 -7.06 5.88 -1.65
C HIS A 62 -8.12 5.30 -2.57
N THR A 63 -8.77 6.13 -3.38
CA THR A 63 -9.47 5.60 -4.55
C THR A 63 -8.46 5.03 -5.55
N ALA A 64 -8.91 4.20 -6.48
CA ALA A 64 -8.04 3.62 -7.50
C ALA A 64 -7.34 4.69 -8.36
N ASP A 65 -8.07 5.72 -8.79
CA ASP A 65 -7.54 6.82 -9.61
C ASP A 65 -6.53 7.67 -8.82
N ASP A 66 -6.84 7.98 -7.56
CA ASP A 66 -5.92 8.70 -6.67
C ASP A 66 -4.67 7.88 -6.37
N ALA A 67 -4.78 6.56 -6.22
CA ALA A 67 -3.62 5.72 -5.97
C ALA A 67 -2.65 5.71 -7.16
N LEU A 68 -3.17 5.62 -8.39
CA LEU A 68 -2.37 5.66 -9.61
C LEU A 68 -1.69 7.03 -9.80
N THR A 69 -2.39 8.12 -9.43
CA THR A 69 -1.87 9.49 -9.64
C THR A 69 -0.98 9.97 -8.50
N LEU A 70 -1.43 9.82 -7.24
CA LEU A 70 -0.79 10.44 -6.09
C LEU A 70 0.41 9.66 -5.58
N VAL A 71 0.38 8.31 -5.61
CA VAL A 71 1.48 7.50 -5.06
C VAL A 71 2.81 7.78 -5.77
N PRO A 72 2.87 7.91 -7.11
CA PRO A 72 4.08 8.35 -7.81
C PRO A 72 4.44 9.81 -7.49
N LEU A 73 3.45 10.71 -7.44
CA LEU A 73 3.67 12.14 -7.19
C LEU A 73 4.27 12.41 -5.80
N VAL A 74 3.86 11.66 -4.78
CA VAL A 74 4.29 11.82 -3.39
C VAL A 74 5.40 10.84 -3.00
N ARG A 75 6.32 10.53 -3.92
CA ARG A 75 7.45 9.60 -3.69
C ARG A 75 8.49 10.10 -2.68
N ALA A 76 8.69 11.42 -2.56
CA ALA A 76 9.78 12.00 -1.77
C ALA A 76 9.87 11.53 -0.29
N PRO A 77 8.77 11.33 0.46
CA PRO A 77 8.82 10.74 1.81
C PRO A 77 9.34 9.30 1.85
N ARG A 78 8.98 8.45 0.86
CA ARG A 78 9.51 7.08 0.74
C ARG A 78 11.02 7.11 0.43
N ASP A 79 11.45 8.00 -0.46
CA ASP A 79 12.87 8.17 -0.78
C ASP A 79 13.68 8.62 0.46
N ARG A 80 13.09 9.51 1.29
CA ARG A 80 13.70 9.92 2.55
C ARG A 80 13.79 8.76 3.54
N GLU A 81 12.74 7.96 3.65
CA GLU A 81 12.76 6.78 4.52
C GLU A 81 13.83 5.79 4.08
N LEU A 82 13.89 5.47 2.79
CA LEU A 82 14.91 4.58 2.22
C LEU A 82 16.34 5.02 2.59
N LYS A 83 16.61 6.34 2.55
CA LYS A 83 17.92 6.90 2.95
C LYS A 83 18.28 6.62 4.41
N SER A 84 17.32 6.46 5.30
CA SER A 84 17.57 6.10 6.71
C SER A 84 18.03 4.65 6.88
N PHE A 85 17.76 3.78 5.91
CA PHE A 85 18.13 2.36 5.92
C PHE A 85 19.35 2.02 5.06
N ARG A 86 20.00 3.03 4.44
CA ARG A 86 21.10 2.85 3.48
C ARG A 86 22.26 1.97 4.00
N ARG A 87 22.55 2.01 5.31
CA ARG A 87 23.64 1.23 5.91
C ARG A 87 23.36 -0.28 5.84
N GLY A 88 22.10 -0.68 5.92
CA GLY A 88 21.68 -2.07 5.76
C GLY A 88 21.60 -2.54 4.30
N LEU A 89 21.87 -1.65 3.35
CA LEU A 89 21.77 -1.86 1.90
C LEU A 89 23.12 -1.68 1.20
N GLU A 90 24.23 -1.74 1.94
CA GLU A 90 25.57 -1.68 1.35
C GLU A 90 25.75 -2.84 0.36
N GLY A 91 26.13 -2.53 -0.89
CA GLY A 91 26.26 -3.53 -1.97
C GLY A 91 24.94 -3.97 -2.62
N VAL A 92 23.79 -3.43 -2.19
CA VAL A 92 22.48 -3.73 -2.80
C VAL A 92 22.24 -2.79 -4.00
N ASP A 93 22.00 -3.39 -5.17
CA ASP A 93 21.50 -2.67 -6.34
C ASP A 93 19.99 -2.45 -6.20
N LEU A 94 19.58 -1.19 -6.02
CA LEU A 94 18.19 -0.82 -5.78
C LEU A 94 17.30 -1.01 -7.01
N ASP A 95 17.84 -0.87 -8.22
CA ASP A 95 17.06 -1.08 -9.45
C ASP A 95 16.79 -2.56 -9.65
N ARG A 96 17.81 -3.40 -9.41
CA ARG A 96 17.62 -4.86 -9.38
C ARG A 96 16.68 -5.30 -8.27
N LEU A 97 16.76 -4.69 -7.07
CA LEU A 97 15.86 -5.00 -5.96
C LEU A 97 14.41 -4.68 -6.33
N ALA A 98 14.17 -3.55 -6.98
CA ALA A 98 12.84 -3.18 -7.46
C ALA A 98 12.32 -4.20 -8.48
N ALA A 99 13.12 -4.60 -9.47
CA ALA A 99 12.73 -5.58 -10.49
C ALA A 99 12.40 -6.95 -9.88
N VAL A 100 13.26 -7.49 -9.00
CA VAL A 100 13.02 -8.78 -8.31
C VAL A 100 11.76 -8.70 -7.45
N THR A 101 11.58 -7.61 -6.72
CA THR A 101 10.39 -7.39 -5.91
C THR A 101 9.14 -7.40 -6.78
N GLU A 102 9.15 -6.65 -7.88
CA GLU A 102 8.00 -6.51 -8.78
C GLU A 102 7.58 -7.85 -9.38
N GLU A 103 8.52 -8.59 -9.96
CA GLU A 103 8.26 -9.91 -10.55
C GLU A 103 7.66 -10.87 -9.52
N PHE A 104 8.25 -10.94 -8.32
CA PHE A 104 7.84 -11.87 -7.27
C PHE A 104 6.44 -11.60 -6.73
N VAL A 105 6.06 -10.32 -6.58
CA VAL A 105 4.74 -9.93 -6.04
C VAL A 105 3.65 -9.86 -7.11
N GLN A 106 4.00 -9.80 -8.39
CA GLN A 106 3.06 -9.86 -9.51
C GLN A 106 2.72 -11.31 -9.92
N GLU A 107 3.59 -12.29 -9.67
CA GLU A 107 3.26 -13.72 -9.87
C GLU A 107 2.03 -14.13 -9.01
N ARG A 108 2.03 -13.71 -7.75
CA ARG A 108 0.89 -13.77 -6.83
C ARG A 108 1.12 -12.79 -5.69
N PRO A 109 0.08 -12.33 -4.97
CA PRO A 109 0.30 -11.52 -3.77
C PRO A 109 1.14 -12.26 -2.73
N ARG A 110 2.17 -11.57 -2.19
CA ARG A 110 3.15 -12.16 -1.26
C ARG A 110 3.11 -11.47 0.11
N PRO A 111 3.22 -12.23 1.21
CA PRO A 111 3.54 -11.67 2.51
C PRO A 111 4.90 -10.98 2.51
N LEU A 112 5.07 -9.97 3.37
CA LEU A 112 6.36 -9.29 3.52
C LEU A 112 7.48 -10.25 3.99
N GLY A 113 7.13 -11.31 4.72
CA GLY A 113 8.07 -12.36 5.13
C GLY A 113 8.63 -13.13 3.94
N GLU A 114 7.76 -13.62 3.04
CA GLU A 114 8.17 -14.32 1.80
C GLU A 114 9.00 -13.39 0.91
N LEU A 115 8.61 -12.12 0.77
CA LEU A 115 9.36 -11.15 -0.02
C LEU A 115 10.78 -10.93 0.54
N ARG A 116 10.91 -10.84 1.86
CA ARG A 116 12.22 -10.72 2.51
C ARG A 116 13.08 -11.96 2.30
N GLU A 117 12.50 -13.15 2.42
CA GLU A 117 13.18 -14.41 2.17
C GLU A 117 13.69 -14.49 0.73
N GLU A 118 12.87 -14.10 -0.24
CA GLU A 118 13.27 -14.02 -1.65
C GLU A 118 14.44 -13.04 -1.85
N LEU A 119 14.34 -11.82 -1.32
CA LEU A 119 15.39 -10.81 -1.47
C LEU A 119 16.73 -11.24 -0.84
N LEU A 120 16.70 -11.99 0.27
CA LEU A 120 17.90 -12.52 0.91
C LEU A 120 18.62 -13.58 0.07
N THR A 121 17.95 -14.21 -0.91
CA THR A 121 18.64 -15.12 -1.85
C THR A 121 19.59 -14.38 -2.80
N HIS A 122 19.30 -13.10 -3.08
CA HIS A 122 20.12 -12.24 -3.95
C HIS A 122 21.15 -11.43 -3.16
N TRP A 123 20.82 -11.03 -1.93
CA TRP A 123 21.70 -10.28 -1.02
C TRP A 123 21.75 -10.90 0.38
N PRO A 124 22.48 -12.01 0.58
CA PRO A 124 22.50 -12.74 1.86
C PRO A 124 23.07 -11.95 3.04
N ASP A 125 23.98 -11.01 2.75
CA ASP A 125 24.68 -10.22 3.78
C ASP A 125 23.98 -8.88 4.09
N ALA A 126 22.90 -8.54 3.38
CA ALA A 126 22.15 -7.30 3.61
C ALA A 126 21.25 -7.39 4.85
N ASP A 127 20.93 -6.24 5.44
CA ASP A 127 20.02 -6.19 6.58
C ASP A 127 18.58 -6.58 6.16
N PRO A 128 17.98 -7.61 6.77
CA PRO A 128 16.66 -8.10 6.35
C PRO A 128 15.53 -7.07 6.49
N LEU A 129 15.64 -6.15 7.47
CA LEU A 129 14.64 -5.08 7.63
C LEU A 129 14.81 -4.02 6.54
N ALA A 130 16.05 -3.64 6.22
CA ALA A 130 16.37 -2.68 5.18
C ALA A 130 15.90 -3.16 3.80
N LEU A 131 16.05 -4.45 3.47
CA LEU A 131 15.52 -5.05 2.23
C LEU A 131 14.00 -4.89 2.13
N SER A 132 13.26 -5.23 3.20
CA SER A 132 11.80 -5.07 3.25
C SER A 132 11.36 -3.61 3.12
N VAL A 133 12.09 -2.68 3.76
CA VAL A 133 11.82 -1.25 3.64
C VAL A 133 12.12 -0.75 2.23
N ALA A 134 13.22 -1.20 1.62
CA ALA A 134 13.58 -0.85 0.24
C ALA A 134 12.51 -1.29 -0.75
N ALA A 135 12.06 -2.56 -0.68
CA ALA A 135 11.01 -3.08 -1.55
C ALA A 135 9.72 -2.23 -1.48
N ARG A 136 9.27 -1.91 -0.26
CA ARG A 136 8.09 -1.06 -0.01
C ARG A 136 8.30 0.40 -0.43
N CYS A 137 9.53 0.92 -0.33
CA CYS A 137 9.83 2.31 -0.68
C CYS A 137 10.14 2.50 -2.16
N LEU A 138 10.56 1.47 -2.89
CA LEU A 138 10.85 1.57 -4.32
C LEU A 138 9.59 1.42 -5.16
N LEU A 139 8.70 0.50 -4.80
CA LEU A 139 7.49 0.19 -5.56
C LEU A 139 6.21 0.71 -4.90
N PRO A 140 5.19 1.09 -5.70
CA PRO A 140 3.85 1.37 -5.21
C PRO A 140 3.14 0.03 -4.89
N LEU A 141 3.35 -0.50 -3.69
CA LEU A 141 2.71 -1.75 -3.26
C LEU A 141 1.33 -1.51 -2.63
N VAL A 142 0.36 -2.38 -2.90
CA VAL A 142 -0.95 -2.44 -2.25
C VAL A 142 -1.05 -3.60 -1.28
N GLN A 143 -1.83 -3.44 -0.21
CA GLN A 143 -2.31 -4.57 0.59
C GLN A 143 -3.58 -5.13 -0.05
N VAL A 144 -3.55 -6.40 -0.44
CA VAL A 144 -4.70 -7.05 -1.09
C VAL A 144 -5.79 -7.46 -0.08
N THR A 145 -7.01 -7.67 -0.59
CA THR A 145 -8.13 -8.21 0.18
C THR A 145 -7.88 -9.67 0.61
N PRO A 146 -8.49 -10.14 1.72
CA PRO A 146 -9.53 -9.49 2.53
C PRO A 146 -9.02 -8.53 3.61
N ARG A 147 -7.71 -8.26 3.70
CA ARG A 147 -7.16 -7.35 4.72
C ARG A 147 -7.67 -5.92 4.51
N GLY A 148 -8.47 -5.45 5.45
CA GLY A 148 -8.99 -4.08 5.42
C GLY A 148 -10.46 -3.98 5.13
N LEU A 149 -11.14 -5.10 4.91
CA LEU A 149 -12.60 -5.18 4.89
C LEU A 149 -13.18 -5.12 6.31
N TRP A 150 -14.42 -4.66 6.43
CA TRP A 150 -15.15 -4.60 7.70
C TRP A 150 -15.49 -6.01 8.17
N GLY A 151 -15.35 -6.28 9.47
CA GLY A 151 -15.65 -7.59 10.06
C GLY A 151 -14.76 -8.76 9.60
N ARG A 152 -13.90 -8.58 8.59
CA ARG A 152 -13.02 -9.62 8.02
C ARG A 152 -11.55 -9.30 8.29
N SER A 153 -10.78 -10.35 8.51
CA SER A 153 -9.33 -10.26 8.67
C SER A 153 -8.63 -11.07 7.57
N GLY A 154 -7.39 -10.70 7.29
CA GLY A 154 -6.50 -11.38 6.37
C GLY A 154 -5.07 -11.02 6.75
N GLN A 155 -4.09 -11.83 6.35
CA GLN A 155 -2.70 -11.40 6.50
C GLN A 155 -2.38 -10.28 5.53
N VAL A 156 -1.33 -9.51 5.80
CA VAL A 156 -0.81 -8.56 4.80
C VAL A 156 -0.14 -9.35 3.70
N ALA A 157 -0.71 -9.30 2.49
CA ALA A 157 -0.08 -9.73 1.26
C ALA A 157 -0.03 -8.56 0.28
N LEU A 158 1.02 -8.51 -0.53
CA LEU A 158 1.40 -7.35 -1.32
C LEU A 158 1.49 -7.72 -2.80
N THR A 159 1.05 -6.80 -3.65
CA THR A 159 1.35 -6.74 -5.10
C THR A 159 1.47 -5.27 -5.50
N THR A 160 1.85 -4.97 -6.74
CA THR A 160 1.93 -3.57 -7.23
C THR A 160 0.54 -2.98 -7.51
N VAL A 161 0.38 -1.66 -7.32
CA VAL A 161 -0.88 -0.94 -7.58
C VAL A 161 -1.42 -1.22 -8.99
N GLU A 162 -0.59 -1.08 -10.03
CA GLU A 162 -1.02 -1.25 -11.41
C GLU A 162 -1.48 -2.67 -11.72
N HIS A 163 -0.69 -3.68 -11.30
CA HIS A 163 -1.06 -5.09 -11.44
C HIS A 163 -2.37 -5.42 -10.72
N TRP A 164 -2.58 -4.89 -9.51
CA TRP A 164 -3.82 -5.10 -8.77
C TRP A 164 -5.03 -4.48 -9.47
N LEU A 165 -4.86 -3.27 -10.02
CA LEU A 165 -5.93 -2.52 -10.69
C LEU A 165 -6.14 -2.93 -12.15
N GLY A 166 -5.21 -3.66 -12.76
CA GLY A 166 -5.26 -4.07 -14.16
C GLY A 166 -5.11 -2.90 -15.15
N ARG A 167 -4.56 -1.77 -14.69
CA ARG A 167 -4.32 -0.57 -15.51
C ARG A 167 -3.20 0.29 -14.91
N SER A 168 -2.52 1.02 -15.79
CA SER A 168 -1.51 2.03 -15.42
C SER A 168 -2.12 3.41 -15.20
N ALA A 169 -1.32 4.32 -14.66
CA ALA A 169 -1.69 5.73 -14.45
C ALA A 169 -1.93 6.51 -15.74
#